data_AF-Q0E3V9-F1
#
_entry.id   AF-Q0E3V9-F1
#
_cell.length_a   1.000
_cell.length_b   1.000
_cell.length_c   1.000
_cell.angle_alpha   90.00
_cell.angle_beta   90.00
_cell.angle_gamma   90.00
#
_symmetry.space_group_name_H-M   'P 1'
#
loop_
_entity.id
_entity.type
_entity.pdbx_description
1 polymer ?
#
loop_
_entity_poly.entity_id
_entity_poly.type
_entity_poly.pdbx_seq_one_letter_code
_entity_poly.pdbx_strand_id
1 'polypeptide(L)'
;MGSLRRVVHLVTALNGSANLRHIDTSRFFSRRPPPPFSPSSMAVVTEESSLPEPSMSFYPAPAPPESNGDIGVMLFGRARDRLLVTDQSDSAAIYDAGTHALLAETTPLKPKYWPVSVPVGDDIYLFDLYPRVPCGGRHCFEAVTAVDSSSSSYCSRALPPPPFLFAPGYSPKPIESYTVVGGSEVWISTARAGTYAFDTVSCSWSKQADWPMPFAGLAEYVPEHKLWFGLSSSRRDKHPLCAVDLAAAASPETGPELTNVWMELSVPREWIPVEAFLVHLGSSRFFVARFFQELVEVRCDFSQRFDRFAVFTGVELERTSRGELRMIKHKSERYSIAHKVLCHSVL
;
A
#
# COMPACT_ATOMS: atom_id res chain seq x y z
N MET A 1 19.90 13.75 -5.96
CA MET A 1 19.16 13.79 -4.68
C MET A 1 17.69 13.62 -5.02
N GLY A 2 17.07 12.54 -4.57
CA GLY A 2 15.63 12.32 -4.78
C GLY A 2 14.82 13.35 -3.99
N SER A 3 13.70 13.81 -4.55
CA SER A 3 12.75 14.66 -3.84
C SER A 3 12.23 13.91 -2.61
N LEU A 4 12.34 14.51 -1.42
CA LEU A 4 11.77 13.93 -0.20
C LEU A 4 10.27 14.21 -0.18
N ARG A 5 9.46 13.15 -0.19
CA ARG A 5 8.02 13.26 -0.07
C ARG A 5 7.66 13.72 1.34
N ARG A 6 7.16 14.95 1.43
CA ARG A 6 6.80 15.57 2.71
C ARG A 6 5.40 15.20 3.19
N VAL A 7 4.49 14.88 2.28
CA VAL A 7 3.09 14.58 2.61
C VAL A 7 2.74 13.15 2.23
N VAL A 8 2.14 12.44 3.17
CA VAL A 8 1.49 11.14 2.95
C VAL A 8 -0.02 11.34 2.96
N HIS A 9 -0.72 10.61 2.11
CA HIS A 9 -2.17 10.69 1.99
C HIS A 9 -2.81 9.54 2.77
N LEU A 10 -3.58 9.85 3.80
CA LEU A 10 -4.40 8.88 4.52
C LEU A 10 -5.81 8.92 3.96
N VAL A 11 -6.32 7.78 3.50
CA VAL A 11 -7.70 7.64 3.02
C VAL A 11 -8.53 6.94 4.09
N THR A 12 -9.57 7.63 4.56
CA THR A 12 -10.49 7.13 5.58
C THR A 12 -11.91 7.06 5.04
N ALA A 13 -12.60 5.94 5.23
CA ALA A 13 -13.99 5.78 4.85
C ALA A 13 -14.92 6.09 6.03
N LEU A 14 -15.99 6.86 5.77
CA LEU A 14 -17.04 7.16 6.72
C LEU A 14 -18.38 7.30 5.99
N ASN A 15 -19.38 6.50 6.37
CA ASN A 15 -20.72 6.54 5.76
C ASN A 15 -20.71 6.44 4.21
N GLY A 16 -19.82 5.62 3.65
CA GLY A 16 -19.68 5.43 2.19
C GLY A 16 -18.85 6.51 1.47
N SER A 17 -18.47 7.61 2.13
CA SER A 17 -17.54 8.58 1.56
C SER A 17 -16.08 8.18 1.84
N ALA A 18 -15.18 8.55 0.94
CA ALA A 18 -13.73 8.47 1.15
C ALA A 18 -13.16 9.86 1.44
N ASN A 19 -12.47 9.99 2.56
CA ASN A 19 -11.96 11.24 3.09
C ASN A 19 -10.44 11.19 3.03
N LEU A 20 -9.88 12.05 2.19
CA LEU A 20 -8.44 12.24 2.02
C LEU A 20 -7.93 13.17 3.11
N ARG A 21 -6.92 12.74 3.85
CA ARG A 21 -6.25 13.51 4.91
C ARG A 21 -4.77 13.62 4.59
N HIS A 22 -4.20 14.80 4.79
CA HIS A 22 -2.77 15.03 4.56
C HIS A 22 -1.99 14.92 5.86
N ILE A 23 -0.99 14.06 5.89
CA ILE A 23 -0.08 13.87 7.02
C ILE A 23 1.26 14.50 6.62
N ASP A 24 1.63 15.63 7.27
CA ASP A 24 3.01 16.14 7.16
C ASP A 24 3.93 15.13 7.87
N THR A 25 4.82 14.51 7.10
CA THR A 25 5.74 13.50 7.61
C THR A 25 6.95 14.10 8.33
N SER A 26 7.27 15.37 8.08
CA SER A 26 8.47 16.02 8.65
C SER A 26 8.46 16.05 10.18
N ARG A 27 7.27 16.06 10.81
CA ARG A 27 7.13 15.98 12.28
C ARG A 27 7.64 14.67 12.88
N PHE A 28 7.71 13.60 12.08
CA PHE A 28 8.18 12.30 12.56
C PHE A 28 9.70 12.15 12.50
N PHE A 29 10.42 13.06 11.82
CA PHE A 29 11.86 12.99 11.62
C PHE A 29 12.57 14.14 12.36
N SER A 30 13.30 13.78 13.41
CA SER A 30 14.16 14.73 14.10
C SER A 30 15.38 15.10 13.25
N ARG A 31 15.80 16.38 13.29
CA ARG A 31 17.01 16.86 12.57
C ARG A 31 18.29 16.14 13.00
N ARG A 32 18.33 15.63 14.23
CA ARG A 32 19.45 14.84 14.75
C ARG A 32 18.95 13.40 14.94
N PRO A 33 19.57 12.40 14.29
CA PRO A 33 19.21 11.02 14.51
C PRO A 33 19.35 10.68 16.00
N PRO A 34 18.36 10.00 16.62
CA PRO A 34 18.52 9.51 17.97
C PRO A 34 19.70 8.53 18.04
N PRO A 35 20.36 8.37 19.20
CA PRO A 35 21.48 7.45 19.36
C PRO A 35 21.08 6.01 19.00
N PRO A 36 22.07 5.15 18.67
CA PRO A 36 21.79 3.80 18.20
C PRO A 36 20.89 2.98 19.11
N PHE A 37 19.98 2.27 18.45
CA PHE A 37 18.93 1.39 19.00
C PHE A 37 19.31 0.77 20.36
N SER A 38 18.66 1.21 21.43
CA SER A 38 18.59 0.47 22.68
C SER A 38 17.20 -0.18 22.77
N PRO A 39 17.07 -1.50 22.93
CA PRO A 39 15.77 -2.17 22.98
C PRO A 39 14.88 -1.68 24.12
N SER A 40 15.48 -1.13 25.18
CA SER A 40 14.81 -0.45 26.31
C SER A 40 14.24 0.94 25.97
N SER A 41 14.57 1.52 24.81
CA SER A 41 14.07 2.82 24.34
C SER A 41 12.85 2.70 23.42
N MET A 42 12.18 1.54 23.38
CA MET A 42 10.85 1.44 22.78
C MET A 42 9.84 2.14 23.70
N ALA A 43 9.96 3.47 23.78
CA ALA A 43 9.01 4.33 24.43
C ALA A 43 7.64 4.08 23.81
N VAL A 44 6.73 3.60 24.66
CA VAL A 44 5.30 3.55 24.41
C VAL A 44 4.89 4.93 23.89
N VAL A 45 4.09 4.93 22.83
CA VAL A 45 3.71 6.11 22.07
C VAL A 45 3.40 7.30 23.00
N THR A 46 4.18 8.37 22.87
CA THR A 46 4.26 9.43 23.89
C THR A 46 3.14 10.48 23.79
N GLU A 47 2.44 10.57 22.67
CA GLU A 47 1.44 11.61 22.43
C GLU A 47 0.21 11.01 21.72
N GLU A 48 -0.96 11.26 22.28
CA GLU A 48 -2.25 11.00 21.65
C GLU A 48 -2.73 12.27 20.94
N SER A 49 -3.10 12.16 19.67
CA SER A 49 -3.57 13.26 18.84
C SER A 49 -4.82 12.86 18.05
N SER A 50 -5.58 13.83 17.58
CA SER A 50 -6.64 13.59 16.60
C SER A 50 -6.05 13.54 15.18
N LEU A 51 -6.68 12.77 14.29
CA LEU A 51 -6.33 12.81 12.87
C LEU A 51 -6.57 14.23 12.30
N PRO A 52 -5.70 14.72 11.40
CA PRO A 52 -5.91 16.01 10.73
C PRO A 52 -7.21 15.99 9.93
N GLU A 53 -7.93 17.10 9.87
CA GLU A 53 -9.20 17.21 9.13
C GLU A 53 -9.07 16.76 7.66
N PRO A 54 -10.14 16.23 7.03
CA PRO A 54 -10.13 15.90 5.61
C PRO A 54 -9.79 17.12 4.76
N SER A 55 -8.79 16.99 3.88
CA SER A 55 -8.48 17.99 2.86
C SER A 55 -9.42 17.89 1.66
N MET A 56 -9.92 16.68 1.37
CA MET A 56 -10.86 16.40 0.30
C MET A 56 -11.78 15.24 0.71
N SER A 57 -13.03 15.26 0.24
CA SER A 57 -13.98 14.15 0.42
C SER A 57 -14.56 13.75 -0.93
N PHE A 58 -14.54 12.45 -1.21
CA PHE A 58 -15.14 11.85 -2.38
C PHE A 58 -16.43 11.15 -1.97
N TYR A 59 -17.48 11.36 -2.74
CA TYR A 59 -18.78 10.74 -2.55
C TYR A 59 -19.05 9.81 -3.72
N PRO A 60 -19.58 8.61 -3.47
CA PRO A 60 -19.84 7.67 -4.55
C PRO A 60 -21.01 8.20 -5.39
N ALA A 61 -21.05 7.81 -6.66
CA ALA A 61 -22.23 8.01 -7.48
C ALA A 61 -23.47 7.36 -6.82
N PRO A 62 -24.69 7.81 -7.13
CA PRO A 62 -25.90 7.10 -6.69
C PRO A 62 -25.87 5.65 -7.18
N ALA A 63 -26.01 4.69 -6.28
CA ALA A 63 -25.91 3.27 -6.58
C ALA A 63 -27.20 2.51 -6.30
N PRO A 64 -27.52 1.46 -7.09
CA PRO A 64 -28.55 0.50 -6.70
C PRO A 64 -28.15 -0.23 -5.41
N PRO A 65 -29.12 -0.73 -4.62
CA PRO A 65 -28.89 -1.29 -3.28
C PRO A 65 -27.96 -2.52 -3.25
N GLU A 66 -27.72 -3.15 -4.40
CA GLU A 66 -26.86 -4.32 -4.55
C GLU A 66 -25.38 -3.99 -4.78
N SER A 67 -25.04 -2.71 -4.95
CA SER A 67 -23.65 -2.27 -5.13
C SER A 67 -22.96 -2.12 -3.77
N ASN A 68 -21.71 -2.59 -3.68
CA ASN A 68 -20.90 -2.42 -2.47
C ASN A 68 -20.47 -0.97 -2.18
N GLY A 69 -20.72 0.01 -3.07
CA GLY A 69 -20.61 1.45 -2.78
C GLY A 69 -19.24 1.96 -2.31
N ASP A 70 -18.20 1.12 -2.33
CA ASP A 70 -16.89 1.46 -1.81
C ASP A 70 -16.12 2.32 -2.83
N ILE A 71 -15.54 3.41 -2.34
CA ILE A 71 -14.66 4.27 -3.13
C ILE A 71 -13.22 3.78 -2.97
N GLY A 72 -12.60 3.40 -4.09
CA GLY A 72 -11.17 3.15 -4.20
C GLY A 72 -10.41 4.45 -4.46
N VAL A 73 -9.32 4.68 -3.72
CA VAL A 73 -8.41 5.80 -3.93
C VAL A 73 -6.99 5.26 -4.04
N MET A 74 -6.33 5.54 -5.16
CA MET A 74 -5.05 4.93 -5.53
C MET A 74 -4.07 5.99 -6.01
N LEU A 75 -2.82 5.94 -5.53
CA LEU A 75 -1.80 6.95 -5.85
C LEU A 75 -0.88 6.50 -6.98
N PHE A 76 -0.63 7.39 -7.92
CA PHE A 76 0.23 7.18 -9.08
C PHE A 76 0.90 8.47 -9.55
N GLY A 77 1.55 8.39 -10.71
CA GLY A 77 2.40 9.45 -11.23
C GLY A 77 3.83 9.32 -10.74
N ARG A 78 4.81 9.76 -11.54
CA ARG A 78 6.23 9.66 -11.19
C ARG A 78 6.56 10.43 -9.92
N ALA A 79 5.87 11.55 -9.69
CA ALA A 79 6.01 12.38 -8.49
C ALA A 79 5.11 11.91 -7.32
N ARG A 80 4.29 10.87 -7.52
CA ARG A 80 3.32 10.36 -6.52
C ARG A 80 2.39 11.46 -6.02
N ASP A 81 1.78 12.15 -6.98
CA ASP A 81 0.97 13.36 -6.81
C ASP A 81 -0.43 13.23 -7.42
N ARG A 82 -0.73 12.14 -8.13
CA ARG A 82 -2.05 11.92 -8.74
C ARG A 82 -2.79 10.80 -8.04
N LEU A 83 -4.05 11.04 -7.73
CA LEU A 83 -4.97 10.09 -7.12
C LEU A 83 -6.00 9.67 -8.15
N LEU A 84 -6.05 8.38 -8.47
CA LEU A 84 -7.15 7.77 -9.19
C LEU A 84 -8.25 7.43 -8.18
N VAL A 85 -9.44 7.98 -8.39
CA VAL A 85 -10.61 7.78 -7.56
C VAL A 85 -11.63 7.00 -8.37
N THR A 86 -12.04 5.86 -7.84
CA THR A 86 -12.94 4.90 -8.48
C THR A 86 -14.07 4.60 -7.53
N ASP A 87 -15.26 4.34 -8.06
CA ASP A 87 -16.38 3.84 -7.29
C ASP A 87 -17.05 2.70 -8.07
N GLN A 88 -18.32 2.41 -7.78
CA GLN A 88 -19.10 1.41 -8.51
C GLN A 88 -19.51 1.85 -9.94
N SER A 89 -19.23 3.09 -10.35
CA SER A 89 -19.48 3.54 -11.72
C SER A 89 -18.43 2.99 -12.67
N ASP A 90 -18.77 2.93 -13.96
CA ASP A 90 -17.82 2.55 -15.01
C ASP A 90 -16.86 3.70 -15.39
N SER A 91 -16.52 4.56 -14.41
CA SER A 91 -15.68 5.74 -14.60
C SER A 91 -14.77 5.97 -13.40
N ALA A 92 -13.60 6.54 -13.68
CA ALA A 92 -12.66 6.97 -12.67
C ALA A 92 -12.38 8.46 -12.84
N ALA A 93 -12.26 9.17 -11.72
CA ALA A 93 -11.81 10.55 -11.69
C ALA A 93 -10.34 10.60 -11.28
N ILE A 94 -9.61 11.59 -11.79
CA ILE A 94 -8.21 11.80 -11.42
C ILE A 94 -8.11 13.13 -10.69
N TYR A 95 -7.60 13.08 -9.46
CA TYR A 95 -7.31 14.24 -8.64
C TYR A 95 -5.80 14.47 -8.58
N ASP A 96 -5.36 15.66 -8.97
CA ASP A 96 -3.98 16.13 -8.82
C ASP A 96 -3.83 16.79 -7.44
N ALA A 97 -3.09 16.14 -6.55
CA ALA A 97 -2.85 16.61 -5.20
C ALA A 97 -1.82 17.76 -5.13
N GLY A 98 -1.00 17.95 -6.17
CA GLY A 98 -0.04 19.05 -6.27
C GLY A 98 -0.72 20.37 -6.66
N THR A 99 -1.70 20.31 -7.55
CA THR A 99 -2.49 21.49 -7.98
C THR A 99 -3.83 21.63 -7.27
N HIS A 100 -4.21 20.64 -6.44
CA HIS A 100 -5.52 20.54 -5.80
C HIS A 100 -6.70 20.59 -6.78
N ALA A 101 -6.52 19.99 -7.97
CA ALA A 101 -7.48 20.06 -9.05
C ALA A 101 -8.00 18.66 -9.44
N LEU A 102 -9.28 18.59 -9.80
CA LEU A 102 -9.85 17.41 -10.45
C LEU A 102 -9.70 17.57 -11.97
N LEU A 103 -9.22 16.53 -12.64
CA LEU A 103 -9.24 16.48 -14.09
C LEU A 103 -10.69 16.42 -14.58
N ALA A 104 -11.03 17.26 -15.57
CA ALA A 104 -12.40 17.40 -16.06
C ALA A 104 -12.91 16.13 -16.78
N GLU A 105 -12.01 15.43 -17.48
CA GLU A 105 -12.34 14.19 -18.17
C GLU A 105 -12.23 13.00 -17.23
N THR A 106 -13.33 12.25 -17.10
CA THR A 106 -13.33 10.95 -16.42
C THR A 106 -12.80 9.88 -17.36
N THR A 107 -11.95 8.99 -16.86
CA THR A 107 -11.47 7.84 -17.62
C THR A 107 -12.46 6.69 -17.47
N PRO A 108 -12.96 6.07 -18.56
CA PRO A 108 -13.78 4.87 -18.45
C PRO A 108 -13.00 3.80 -17.69
N LEU A 109 -13.55 3.18 -16.67
CA LEU A 109 -12.82 2.15 -15.92
C LEU A 109 -13.81 1.22 -15.27
N LYS A 110 -13.63 -0.10 -15.39
CA LYS A 110 -14.53 -1.02 -14.72
C LYS A 110 -14.25 -1.06 -13.20
N PRO A 111 -15.29 -1.10 -12.36
CA PRO A 111 -15.12 -1.22 -10.92
C PRO A 111 -14.28 -2.44 -10.55
N LYS A 112 -13.36 -2.23 -9.62
CA LYS A 112 -12.52 -3.29 -9.03
C LYS A 112 -13.01 -3.64 -7.64
N TYR A 113 -12.96 -4.92 -7.32
CA TYR A 113 -13.32 -5.39 -5.99
C TYR A 113 -12.08 -5.41 -5.09
N TRP A 114 -11.99 -4.44 -4.18
CA TRP A 114 -10.79 -4.13 -3.41
C TRP A 114 -9.56 -3.99 -4.32
N PRO A 115 -9.42 -2.86 -5.03
CA PRO A 115 -8.36 -2.71 -6.01
C PRO A 115 -6.96 -2.80 -5.37
N VAL A 116 -6.09 -3.57 -6.00
CA VAL A 116 -4.65 -3.50 -5.82
C VAL A 116 -4.08 -2.63 -6.93
N SER A 117 -3.35 -1.57 -6.57
CA SER A 117 -2.76 -0.63 -7.53
C SER A 117 -1.24 -0.67 -7.50
N VAL A 118 -0.63 -0.77 -8.69
CA VAL A 118 0.82 -0.71 -8.88
C VAL A 118 1.16 0.44 -9.82
N PRO A 119 1.69 1.56 -9.31
CA PRO A 119 2.12 2.67 -10.16
C PRO A 119 3.48 2.37 -10.81
N VAL A 120 3.55 2.59 -12.12
CA VAL A 120 4.75 2.35 -12.94
C VAL A 120 5.01 3.63 -13.74
N GLY A 121 6.01 4.41 -13.31
CA GLY A 121 6.25 5.73 -13.89
C GLY A 121 5.02 6.62 -13.71
N ASP A 122 4.45 7.06 -14.83
CA ASP A 122 3.29 7.95 -14.89
C ASP A 122 1.95 7.21 -15.05
N ASP A 123 2.02 5.89 -15.17
CA ASP A 123 0.88 4.99 -15.36
C ASP A 123 0.52 4.26 -14.07
N ILE A 124 -0.67 3.65 -14.04
CA ILE A 124 -1.13 2.81 -12.94
C ILE A 124 -1.77 1.52 -13.45
N TYR A 125 -1.38 0.42 -12.82
CA TYR A 125 -1.85 -0.94 -13.10
C TYR A 125 -2.75 -1.41 -11.97
N LEU A 126 -3.93 -1.92 -12.31
CA LEU A 126 -5.05 -2.14 -11.39
C LEU A 126 -5.54 -3.58 -11.44
N PHE A 127 -5.49 -4.25 -10.30
CA PHE A 127 -5.97 -5.61 -10.13
C PHE A 127 -7.17 -5.67 -9.19
N ASP A 128 -8.08 -6.62 -9.41
CA ASP A 128 -8.91 -7.10 -8.30
C ASP A 128 -8.01 -7.77 -7.26
N LEU A 129 -8.23 -7.53 -5.97
CA LEU A 129 -7.50 -8.23 -4.90
C LEU A 129 -7.66 -9.75 -5.04
N TYR A 130 -8.86 -10.21 -5.41
CA TYR A 130 -9.16 -11.60 -5.72
C TYR A 130 -9.41 -11.73 -7.22
N PRO A 131 -8.36 -11.83 -8.04
CA PRO A 131 -8.53 -11.89 -9.49
C PRO A 131 -9.35 -13.12 -9.87
N ARG A 132 -10.26 -12.96 -10.84
CA ARG A 132 -11.12 -14.04 -11.34
C ARG A 132 -10.99 -14.13 -12.85
N VAL A 133 -11.28 -15.32 -13.38
CA VAL A 133 -11.39 -15.51 -14.82
C VAL A 133 -12.37 -14.47 -15.37
N PRO A 134 -11.98 -13.67 -16.38
CA PRO A 134 -12.86 -12.67 -16.97
C PRO A 134 -14.18 -13.27 -17.43
N CYS A 135 -15.29 -12.66 -17.04
CA CYS A 135 -16.64 -13.06 -17.44
C CYS A 135 -17.55 -11.83 -17.56
N GLY A 136 -18.44 -11.83 -18.56
CA GLY A 136 -19.46 -10.77 -18.71
C GLY A 136 -18.89 -9.36 -18.82
N GLY A 137 -17.75 -9.19 -19.49
CA GLY A 137 -17.09 -7.88 -19.67
C GLY A 137 -16.37 -7.34 -18.43
N ARG A 138 -16.33 -8.08 -17.31
CA ARG A 138 -15.46 -7.75 -16.18
C ARG A 138 -14.04 -8.22 -16.45
N HIS A 139 -13.10 -7.31 -16.28
CA HIS A 139 -11.66 -7.58 -16.37
C HIS A 139 -11.08 -7.51 -14.97
N CYS A 140 -10.28 -8.50 -14.58
CA CYS A 140 -9.59 -8.47 -13.28
C CYS A 140 -8.33 -7.60 -13.31
N PHE A 141 -7.85 -7.21 -14.49
CA PHE A 141 -6.61 -6.47 -14.68
C PHE A 141 -6.78 -5.40 -15.77
N GLU A 142 -6.52 -4.15 -15.40
CA GLU A 142 -6.59 -2.97 -16.27
C GLU A 142 -5.38 -2.07 -16.03
N ALA A 143 -5.05 -1.22 -16.99
CA ALA A 143 -4.12 -0.11 -16.79
C ALA A 143 -4.80 1.20 -17.15
N VAL A 144 -4.42 2.26 -16.45
CA VAL A 144 -4.71 3.65 -16.81
C VAL A 144 -3.39 4.30 -17.17
N THR A 145 -3.26 4.71 -18.43
CA THR A 145 -2.01 5.22 -19.01
C THR A 145 -2.19 6.63 -19.56
N ALA A 146 -1.16 7.46 -19.46
CA ALA A 146 -1.19 8.79 -20.07
C ALA A 146 -1.23 8.67 -21.59
N VAL A 147 -2.11 9.43 -22.26
CA VAL A 147 -2.23 9.39 -23.73
C VAL A 147 -1.01 10.03 -24.39
N ASP A 148 -0.54 11.14 -23.82
CA ASP A 148 0.73 11.74 -24.16
C ASP A 148 1.35 12.40 -22.92
N SER A 149 2.65 12.67 -22.96
CA SER A 149 3.40 13.22 -21.82
C SER A 149 3.06 14.66 -21.47
N SER A 150 2.30 15.37 -22.32
CA SER A 150 1.95 16.78 -22.16
C SER A 150 0.47 17.00 -21.82
N SER A 151 -0.39 16.02 -22.03
CA SER A 151 -1.81 16.11 -21.80
C SER A 151 -2.17 15.62 -20.42
N SER A 152 -3.25 16.20 -19.90
CA SER A 152 -3.92 15.70 -18.72
C SER A 152 -4.95 14.63 -19.08
N SER A 153 -4.79 13.92 -20.21
CA SER A 153 -5.72 12.90 -20.66
C SER A 153 -5.15 11.51 -20.44
N TYR A 154 -6.04 10.62 -19.96
CA TYR A 154 -5.72 9.26 -19.62
C TYR A 154 -6.68 8.31 -20.30
N CYS A 155 -6.15 7.20 -20.79
CA CYS A 155 -6.96 6.11 -21.32
C CYS A 155 -6.82 4.88 -20.43
N SER A 156 -7.92 4.14 -20.30
CA SER A 156 -7.88 2.82 -19.70
C SER A 156 -7.78 1.75 -20.78
N ARG A 157 -7.20 0.62 -20.41
CA ARG A 157 -7.21 -0.59 -21.24
C ARG A 157 -7.30 -1.82 -20.38
N ALA A 158 -8.13 -2.78 -20.80
CA ALA A 158 -8.13 -4.12 -20.27
C ALA A 158 -6.83 -4.84 -20.63
N LEU A 159 -6.26 -5.56 -19.67
CA LEU A 159 -5.01 -6.30 -19.84
C LEU A 159 -5.25 -7.81 -19.77
N PRO A 160 -4.35 -8.62 -20.34
CA PRO A 160 -4.44 -10.08 -20.25
C PRO A 160 -4.47 -10.52 -18.78
N PRO A 161 -5.41 -11.40 -18.37
CA PRO A 161 -5.46 -11.92 -17.02
C PRO A 161 -4.18 -12.70 -16.63
N PRO A 162 -3.81 -12.75 -15.34
CA PRO A 162 -2.70 -13.59 -14.88
C PRO A 162 -2.89 -15.07 -15.23
N PRO A 163 -1.84 -15.79 -15.71
CA PRO A 163 -1.97 -17.17 -16.20
C PRO A 163 -2.44 -18.17 -15.13
N PHE A 164 -2.13 -17.93 -13.85
CA PHE A 164 -2.53 -18.83 -12.76
C PHE A 164 -4.05 -18.97 -12.61
N LEU A 165 -4.85 -18.04 -13.15
CA LEU A 165 -6.31 -18.14 -13.15
C LEU A 165 -6.83 -19.33 -13.97
N PHE A 166 -6.02 -19.83 -14.90
CA PHE A 166 -6.34 -20.96 -15.77
C PHE A 166 -5.60 -22.25 -15.37
N ALA A 167 -4.84 -22.23 -14.28
CA ALA A 167 -4.13 -23.41 -13.81
C ALA A 167 -5.12 -24.48 -13.29
N PRO A 168 -4.86 -25.78 -13.53
CA PRO A 168 -5.66 -26.85 -12.94
C PRO A 168 -5.71 -26.73 -11.41
N GLY A 169 -6.91 -26.84 -10.84
CA GLY A 169 -7.10 -26.70 -9.39
C GLY A 169 -7.05 -25.26 -8.88
N TYR A 170 -7.16 -24.26 -9.78
CA TYR A 170 -7.26 -22.86 -9.39
C TYR A 170 -8.33 -22.65 -8.30
N SER A 171 -7.90 -22.04 -7.20
CA SER A 171 -8.78 -21.57 -6.13
C SER A 171 -8.56 -20.07 -5.96
N PRO A 172 -9.61 -19.23 -5.93
CA PRO A 172 -9.46 -17.80 -5.70
C PRO A 172 -8.65 -17.50 -4.43
N LYS A 173 -7.53 -16.79 -4.62
CA LYS A 173 -6.64 -16.33 -3.56
C LYS A 173 -6.33 -14.84 -3.77
N PRO A 174 -6.13 -14.09 -2.68
CA PRO A 174 -5.80 -12.69 -2.80
C PRO A 174 -4.39 -12.53 -3.38
N ILE A 175 -4.17 -11.44 -4.11
CA ILE A 175 -2.83 -10.92 -4.36
C ILE A 175 -2.29 -10.44 -3.01
N GLU A 176 -1.27 -11.14 -2.50
CA GLU A 176 -0.70 -10.87 -1.17
C GLU A 176 0.39 -9.83 -1.23
N SER A 177 1.15 -9.78 -2.33
CA SER A 177 2.18 -8.79 -2.53
C SER A 177 2.38 -8.45 -4.00
N TYR A 178 2.91 -7.25 -4.20
CA TYR A 178 3.11 -6.69 -5.52
C TYR A 178 4.24 -5.66 -5.51
N THR A 179 4.94 -5.52 -6.63
CA THR A 179 6.04 -4.56 -6.78
C THR A 179 6.36 -4.29 -8.24
N VAL A 180 7.28 -3.36 -8.48
CA VAL A 180 7.85 -3.06 -9.79
C VAL A 180 9.31 -3.52 -9.82
N VAL A 181 9.68 -4.24 -10.88
CA VAL A 181 11.04 -4.71 -11.16
C VAL A 181 11.49 -4.14 -12.51
N GLY A 182 12.75 -3.71 -12.59
CA GLY A 182 13.33 -3.15 -13.83
C GLY A 182 12.62 -1.88 -14.37
N GLY A 183 11.73 -1.27 -13.59
CA GLY A 183 10.92 -0.11 -14.02
C GLY A 183 9.85 -0.41 -15.08
N SER A 184 9.63 -1.68 -15.43
CA SER A 184 8.69 -2.08 -16.50
C SER A 184 8.02 -3.44 -16.26
N GLU A 185 8.40 -4.17 -15.22
CA GLU A 185 7.74 -5.42 -14.86
C GLU A 185 6.94 -5.23 -13.59
N VAL A 186 5.65 -5.52 -13.63
CA VAL A 186 4.77 -5.58 -12.46
C VAL A 186 4.77 -7.00 -11.94
N TRP A 187 5.39 -7.21 -10.79
CA TRP A 187 5.39 -8.50 -10.12
C TRP A 187 4.24 -8.58 -9.15
N ILE A 188 3.53 -9.71 -9.14
CA ILE A 188 2.47 -10.02 -8.18
C ILE A 188 2.69 -11.43 -7.62
N SER A 189 2.26 -11.67 -6.39
CA SER A 189 2.31 -13.01 -5.81
C SER A 189 1.06 -13.38 -5.03
N THR A 190 0.76 -14.68 -5.01
CA THR A 190 -0.28 -15.28 -4.18
C THR A 190 0.29 -16.50 -3.47
N ALA A 191 -0.16 -16.80 -2.26
CA ALA A 191 0.34 -17.91 -1.44
C ALA A 191 0.39 -19.29 -2.13
N ARG A 192 -0.39 -19.51 -3.20
CA ARG A 192 -0.48 -20.81 -3.88
C ARG A 192 0.05 -20.82 -5.31
N ALA A 193 -0.02 -19.70 -6.02
CA ALA A 193 0.44 -19.67 -7.40
C ALA A 193 1.95 -19.39 -7.51
N GLY A 194 2.53 -18.77 -6.48
CA GLY A 194 3.88 -18.25 -6.51
C GLY A 194 3.90 -16.81 -7.03
N THR A 195 4.98 -16.44 -7.71
CA THR A 195 5.25 -15.08 -8.18
C THR A 195 5.21 -15.03 -9.71
N TYR A 196 4.49 -14.05 -10.24
CA TYR A 196 4.32 -13.80 -11.67
C TYR A 196 4.71 -12.37 -12.00
N ALA A 197 5.28 -12.16 -13.18
CA ALA A 197 5.61 -10.84 -13.72
C ALA A 197 4.77 -10.55 -14.95
N PHE A 198 4.25 -9.33 -15.00
CA PHE A 198 3.66 -8.74 -16.19
C PHE A 198 4.62 -7.70 -16.75
N ASP A 199 5.13 -7.92 -17.95
CA ASP A 199 5.93 -6.94 -18.67
C ASP A 199 5.00 -5.91 -19.32
N THR A 200 5.14 -4.65 -18.91
CA THR A 200 4.30 -3.55 -19.38
C THR A 200 4.53 -3.18 -20.83
N VAL A 201 5.71 -3.49 -21.38
CA VAL A 201 6.11 -3.22 -22.77
C VAL A 201 5.57 -4.29 -23.69
N SER A 202 5.86 -5.57 -23.40
CA SER A 202 5.36 -6.68 -24.23
C SER A 202 3.91 -7.06 -23.95
N CYS A 203 3.32 -6.53 -22.87
CA CYS A 203 1.98 -6.86 -22.39
C CYS A 203 1.79 -8.37 -22.17
N SER A 204 2.83 -9.04 -21.67
CA SER A 204 2.87 -10.49 -21.52
C SER A 204 3.20 -10.92 -20.09
N TRP A 205 2.75 -12.11 -19.72
CA TRP A 205 2.98 -12.68 -18.40
C TRP A 205 4.05 -13.75 -18.43
N SER A 206 4.87 -13.79 -17.39
CA SER A 206 5.82 -14.86 -17.11
C SER A 206 5.71 -15.31 -15.66
N LYS A 207 6.03 -16.58 -15.38
CA LYS A 207 6.16 -17.08 -14.02
C LYS A 207 7.61 -16.89 -13.56
N GLN A 208 7.79 -16.22 -12.43
CA GLN A 208 9.11 -15.90 -11.88
C GLN A 208 9.55 -16.90 -10.83
N ALA A 209 8.62 -17.38 -9.99
CA ALA A 209 8.92 -18.32 -8.93
C ALA A 209 7.70 -19.15 -8.51
N ASP A 210 7.93 -20.33 -7.94
CA ASP A 210 6.89 -21.14 -7.31
C ASP A 210 6.52 -20.64 -5.90
N TRP A 211 7.39 -19.84 -5.30
CA TRP A 211 7.17 -19.22 -3.98
C TRP A 211 6.55 -17.82 -4.09
N PRO A 212 5.72 -17.42 -3.11
CA PRO A 212 5.22 -16.04 -3.01
C PRO A 212 6.29 -15.09 -2.45
N MET A 213 6.29 -13.83 -2.89
CA MET A 213 7.21 -12.85 -2.34
C MET A 213 6.95 -12.65 -0.83
N PRO A 214 7.99 -12.40 -0.02
CA PRO A 214 7.89 -12.39 1.45
C PRO A 214 7.27 -11.11 2.02
N PHE A 215 6.41 -10.44 1.26
CA PHE A 215 5.79 -9.16 1.62
C PHE A 215 4.27 -9.29 1.78
N ALA A 216 3.67 -8.34 2.49
CA ALA A 216 2.24 -8.05 2.51
C ALA A 216 2.03 -6.66 1.90
N GLY A 217 1.28 -6.60 0.80
CA GLY A 217 1.03 -5.38 0.03
C GLY A 217 2.17 -4.97 -0.91
N LEU A 218 2.31 -3.65 -1.10
CA LEU A 218 3.34 -3.07 -1.97
C LEU A 218 4.73 -3.23 -1.34
N ALA A 219 5.68 -3.76 -2.12
CA ALA A 219 7.10 -3.59 -1.85
C ALA A 219 7.67 -2.48 -2.75
N GLU A 220 8.47 -1.59 -2.19
CA GLU A 220 9.09 -0.47 -2.90
C GLU A 220 10.58 -0.71 -3.09
N TYR A 221 11.04 -0.56 -4.34
CA TYR A 221 12.46 -0.62 -4.64
C TYR A 221 13.15 0.68 -4.19
N VAL A 222 14.24 0.53 -3.43
CA VAL A 222 15.07 1.67 -2.98
C VAL A 222 16.44 1.60 -3.66
N PRO A 223 16.67 2.42 -4.70
CA PRO A 223 17.91 2.39 -5.50
C PRO A 223 19.19 2.58 -4.68
N GLU A 224 19.14 3.39 -3.62
CA GLU A 224 20.25 3.66 -2.71
C GLU A 224 20.76 2.39 -2.00
N HIS A 225 19.88 1.40 -1.86
CA HIS A 225 20.19 0.14 -1.21
C HIS A 225 20.19 -1.06 -2.16
N LYS A 226 19.63 -0.90 -3.37
CA LYS A 226 19.42 -1.96 -4.36
C LYS A 226 18.60 -3.13 -3.82
N LEU A 227 17.57 -2.82 -3.03
CA LEU A 227 16.68 -3.80 -2.41
C LEU A 227 15.22 -3.34 -2.50
N TRP A 228 14.33 -4.31 -2.40
CA TRP A 228 12.91 -4.07 -2.18
C TRP A 228 12.61 -4.03 -0.70
N PHE A 229 11.93 -2.99 -0.26
CA PHE A 229 11.47 -2.80 1.11
C PHE A 229 9.96 -2.98 1.17
N GLY A 230 9.49 -3.71 2.16
CA GLY A 230 8.06 -3.93 2.35
C GLY A 230 7.77 -4.37 3.77
N LEU A 231 6.50 -4.55 4.08
CA LEU A 231 6.10 -5.22 5.31
C LEU A 231 6.09 -6.72 5.08
N SER A 232 6.63 -7.51 6.01
CA SER A 232 6.68 -8.96 5.87
C SER A 232 5.28 -9.57 5.83
N SER A 233 5.11 -10.66 5.07
CA SER A 233 3.88 -11.46 5.07
C SER A 233 3.58 -12.14 6.41
N SER A 234 4.52 -12.16 7.36
CA SER A 234 4.28 -12.75 8.69
C SER A 234 3.32 -11.91 9.54
N ARG A 235 2.03 -12.27 9.47
CA ARG A 235 1.00 -11.69 10.33
C ARG A 235 1.22 -12.02 11.82
N ARG A 236 1.80 -13.20 12.12
CA ARG A 236 2.15 -13.61 13.49
C ARG A 236 3.11 -12.62 14.12
N ASP A 237 4.09 -12.15 13.35
CA ASP A 237 5.11 -11.22 13.81
C ASP A 237 4.69 -9.75 13.61
N LYS A 238 3.40 -9.52 13.35
CA LYS A 238 2.81 -8.19 13.18
C LYS A 238 3.39 -7.42 11.99
N HIS A 239 3.75 -8.09 10.91
CA HIS A 239 4.24 -7.47 9.68
C HIS A 239 5.46 -6.54 9.93
N PRO A 240 6.61 -7.09 10.36
CA PRO A 240 7.82 -6.30 10.51
C PRO A 240 8.26 -5.72 9.17
N LEU A 241 8.94 -4.57 9.19
CA LEU A 241 9.61 -4.03 8.01
C LEU A 241 10.71 -5.00 7.58
N CYS A 242 10.79 -5.33 6.30
CA CYS A 242 11.86 -6.15 5.77
C CYS A 242 12.41 -5.63 4.44
N ALA A 243 13.64 -6.04 4.12
CA ALA A 243 14.28 -5.76 2.85
C ALA A 243 14.80 -7.04 2.19
N VAL A 244 14.57 -7.17 0.88
CA VAL A 244 14.93 -8.37 0.12
C VAL A 244 15.52 -7.99 -1.23
N ASP A 245 16.55 -8.73 -1.65
CA ASP A 245 17.06 -8.68 -3.01
C ASP A 245 16.26 -9.65 -3.88
N LEU A 246 15.18 -9.17 -4.49
CA LEU A 246 14.36 -9.98 -5.38
C LEU A 246 15.10 -10.35 -6.67
N ALA A 247 16.07 -9.54 -7.11
CA ALA A 247 16.85 -9.81 -8.31
C ALA A 247 17.86 -10.95 -8.09
N ALA A 248 18.40 -11.08 -6.88
CA ALA A 248 19.30 -12.17 -6.51
C ALA A 248 18.58 -13.48 -6.15
N ALA A 249 17.27 -13.46 -5.91
CA ALA A 249 16.46 -14.62 -5.50
C ALA A 249 16.20 -15.62 -6.65
N ALA A 250 17.15 -15.80 -7.56
CA ALA A 250 16.97 -16.46 -8.85
C ALA A 250 16.79 -17.98 -8.81
N SER A 251 16.67 -18.61 -7.63
CA SER A 251 16.24 -20.02 -7.58
C SER A 251 14.71 -20.08 -7.58
N PRO A 252 14.08 -20.66 -8.62
CA PRO A 252 12.62 -20.81 -8.67
C PRO A 252 12.07 -21.63 -7.50
N GLU A 253 12.91 -22.50 -6.92
CA GLU A 253 12.53 -23.49 -5.91
C GLU A 253 12.67 -22.99 -4.47
N THR A 254 13.62 -22.08 -4.21
CA THR A 254 13.91 -21.60 -2.84
C THR A 254 13.75 -20.09 -2.77
N GLY A 255 12.78 -19.65 -1.99
CA GLY A 255 12.52 -18.24 -1.77
C GLY A 255 13.68 -17.52 -1.06
N PRO A 256 13.73 -16.18 -1.17
CA PRO A 256 14.79 -15.40 -0.55
C PRO A 256 14.77 -15.52 0.97
N GLU A 257 15.95 -15.65 1.58
CA GLU A 257 16.08 -15.65 3.03
C GLU A 257 15.86 -14.23 3.59
N LEU A 258 14.94 -14.10 4.56
CA LEU A 258 14.62 -12.85 5.24
C LEU A 258 15.67 -12.53 6.31
N THR A 259 16.80 -11.93 5.92
CA THR A 259 17.89 -11.54 6.85
C THR A 259 17.75 -10.11 7.37
N ASN A 260 17.08 -9.24 6.62
CA ASN A 260 16.91 -7.82 6.91
C ASN A 260 15.50 -7.56 7.43
N VAL A 261 15.24 -7.85 8.70
CA VAL A 261 13.92 -7.74 9.32
C VAL A 261 13.98 -6.88 10.58
N TRP A 262 13.09 -5.90 10.67
CA TRP A 262 13.06 -4.94 11.76
C TRP A 262 11.64 -4.62 12.21
N MET A 263 11.48 -4.34 13.50
CA MET A 263 10.24 -3.84 14.07
C MET A 263 10.51 -2.49 14.74
N GLU A 264 9.84 -1.45 14.29
CA GLU A 264 10.02 -0.08 14.78
C GLU A 264 9.25 0.21 16.07
N LEU A 265 8.32 -0.68 16.43
CA LEU A 265 7.39 -0.52 17.54
C LEU A 265 7.31 -1.78 18.41
N SER A 266 7.52 -1.62 19.72
CA SER A 266 7.06 -2.60 20.72
C SER A 266 5.54 -2.54 20.81
N VAL A 267 4.86 -3.44 20.13
CA VAL A 267 3.39 -3.50 20.18
C VAL A 267 2.95 -4.25 21.45
N PRO A 268 2.22 -3.60 22.38
CA PRO A 268 1.61 -4.25 23.55
C PRO A 268 0.77 -5.48 23.18
N ARG A 269 0.51 -6.35 24.15
CA ARG A 269 -0.23 -7.61 23.91
C ARG A 269 -1.72 -7.37 23.70
N GLU A 270 -2.22 -6.31 24.31
CA GLU A 270 -3.61 -5.86 24.31
C GLU A 270 -4.01 -5.24 22.97
N TRP A 271 -3.03 -4.78 22.19
CA TRP A 271 -3.25 -4.15 20.90
C TRP A 271 -3.39 -5.21 19.81
N ILE A 272 -4.57 -5.26 19.22
CA ILE A 272 -4.93 -6.16 18.12
C ILE A 272 -4.55 -5.48 16.80
N PRO A 273 -3.58 -6.00 16.02
CA PRO A 273 -3.23 -5.44 14.73
C PRO A 273 -4.39 -5.59 13.74
N VAL A 274 -4.73 -4.49 13.05
CA VAL A 274 -5.76 -4.46 12.01
C VAL A 274 -5.08 -4.45 10.64
N GLU A 275 -4.34 -3.39 10.34
CA GLU A 275 -3.66 -3.16 9.07
C GLU A 275 -2.34 -2.43 9.29
N ALA A 276 -1.44 -2.53 8.32
CA ALA A 276 -0.20 -1.79 8.32
C ALA A 276 0.18 -1.40 6.89
N PHE A 277 0.78 -0.23 6.76
CA PHE A 277 1.22 0.33 5.48
C PHE A 277 2.64 0.89 5.63
N LEU A 278 3.40 0.77 4.55
CA LEU A 278 4.73 1.33 4.41
C LEU A 278 4.71 2.26 3.21
N VAL A 279 5.20 3.48 3.40
CA VAL A 279 5.35 4.46 2.31
C VAL A 279 6.80 4.91 2.27
N HIS A 280 7.47 4.71 1.13
CA HIS A 280 8.79 5.26 0.89
C HIS A 280 8.69 6.77 0.64
N LEU A 281 9.45 7.55 1.41
CA LEU A 281 9.49 9.00 1.32
C LEU A 281 10.65 9.51 0.47
N GLY A 282 11.54 8.63 0.01
CA GLY A 282 12.80 8.98 -0.65
C GLY A 282 13.96 9.11 0.34
N SER A 283 15.20 9.02 -0.18
CA SER A 283 16.42 9.11 0.62
C SER A 283 16.46 8.10 1.78
N SER A 284 16.03 6.86 1.54
CA SER A 284 16.00 5.78 2.53
C SER A 284 15.11 6.03 3.76
N ARG A 285 14.19 6.99 3.67
CA ARG A 285 13.19 7.27 4.71
C ARG A 285 11.86 6.63 4.37
N PHE A 286 11.19 6.15 5.40
CA PHE A 286 9.91 5.49 5.32
C PHE A 286 8.96 6.03 6.38
N PHE A 287 7.70 6.13 5.99
CA PHE A 287 6.58 6.33 6.90
C PHE A 287 5.90 4.98 7.13
N VAL A 288 5.85 4.55 8.39
CA VAL A 288 5.16 3.33 8.79
C VAL A 288 3.87 3.73 9.50
N ALA A 289 2.74 3.25 8.98
CA ALA A 289 1.43 3.43 9.59
C ALA A 289 0.88 2.08 10.03
N ARG A 290 0.59 1.93 11.32
CA ARG A 290 -0.01 0.72 11.88
C ARG A 290 -1.34 1.06 12.54
N PHE A 291 -2.37 0.28 12.23
CA PHE A 291 -3.71 0.43 12.78
C PHE A 291 -3.98 -0.69 13.77
N PHE A 292 -4.55 -0.32 14.91
CA PHE A 292 -4.82 -1.22 16.01
C PHE A 292 -6.25 -1.06 16.53
N GLN A 293 -6.71 -2.12 17.18
CA GLN A 293 -7.90 -2.13 18.02
C GLN A 293 -7.52 -2.53 19.44
N GLU A 294 -8.18 -1.93 20.42
CA GLU A 294 -8.00 -2.23 21.83
C GLU A 294 -9.38 -2.43 22.45
N LEU A 295 -9.56 -3.56 23.14
CA LEU A 295 -10.82 -3.88 23.80
C LEU A 295 -10.98 -2.96 25.02
N VAL A 296 -12.03 -2.14 25.02
CA VAL A 296 -12.30 -1.18 26.09
C VAL A 296 -13.30 -1.73 27.10
N GLU A 297 -14.35 -2.37 26.59
CA GLU A 297 -15.48 -2.82 27.40
C GLU A 297 -16.11 -4.07 26.81
N VAL A 298 -16.51 -5.00 27.68
CA VAL A 298 -17.42 -6.09 27.35
C VAL A 298 -18.77 -5.76 27.98
N ARG A 299 -19.79 -5.56 27.15
CA ARG A 299 -21.13 -5.19 27.61
C ARG A 299 -21.91 -6.40 28.13
N CYS A 300 -23.00 -6.14 28.85
CA CYS A 300 -23.86 -7.20 29.42
C CYS A 300 -24.48 -8.14 28.38
N ASP A 301 -24.64 -7.68 27.14
CA ASP A 301 -25.10 -8.49 26.00
C ASP A 301 -23.96 -9.28 25.33
N PHE A 302 -22.78 -9.33 25.97
CA PHE A 302 -21.53 -9.90 25.45
C PHE A 302 -20.98 -9.22 24.21
N SER A 303 -21.55 -8.08 23.78
CA SER A 303 -20.95 -7.28 22.72
C SER A 303 -19.67 -6.60 23.22
N GLN A 304 -18.66 -6.61 22.37
CA GLN A 304 -17.35 -6.05 22.66
C GLN A 304 -17.23 -4.67 22.02
N ARG A 305 -16.82 -3.68 22.81
CA ARG A 305 -16.49 -2.34 22.31
C ARG A 305 -14.98 -2.23 22.16
N PHE A 306 -14.55 -1.89 20.95
CA PHE A 306 -13.16 -1.62 20.64
C PHE A 306 -12.96 -0.13 20.35
N ASP A 307 -11.89 0.45 20.89
CA ASP A 307 -11.36 1.71 20.40
C ASP A 307 -10.34 1.43 19.31
N ARG A 308 -10.30 2.30 18.30
CA ARG A 308 -9.39 2.21 17.15
C ARG A 308 -8.39 3.36 17.23
N PHE A 309 -7.16 3.07 16.88
CA PHE A 309 -6.12 4.08 16.76
C PHE A 309 -5.07 3.67 15.74
N ALA A 310 -4.33 4.66 15.25
CA ALA A 310 -3.14 4.44 14.45
C ALA A 310 -1.89 4.82 15.24
N VAL A 311 -0.78 4.19 14.89
CA VAL A 311 0.56 4.63 15.29
C VAL A 311 1.34 4.93 14.02
N PHE A 312 1.77 6.18 13.89
CA PHE A 312 2.56 6.67 12.78
C PHE A 312 4.00 6.84 13.22
N THR A 313 4.93 6.25 12.49
CA THR A 313 6.36 6.25 12.82
C THR A 313 7.21 6.64 11.62
N GLY A 314 8.15 7.55 11.85
CA GLY A 314 9.22 7.85 10.90
C GLY A 314 10.39 6.88 11.08
N VAL A 315 10.84 6.27 9.99
CA VAL A 315 11.95 5.32 9.97
C VAL A 315 12.97 5.74 8.91
N GLU A 316 14.25 5.67 9.22
CA GLU A 316 15.35 5.90 8.28
C GLU A 316 16.27 4.67 8.26
N LEU A 317 16.67 4.25 7.07
CA LEU A 317 17.57 3.12 6.87
C LEU A 317 18.96 3.66 6.52
N GLU A 318 19.98 3.16 7.22
CA GLU A 318 21.38 3.49 6.97
C GLU A 318 22.18 2.21 6.69
N ARG A 319 23.17 2.30 5.80
CA ARG A 319 24.21 1.28 5.70
C ARG A 319 25.34 1.62 6.65
N THR A 320 25.69 0.66 7.50
CA THR A 320 26.85 0.78 8.39
C THR A 320 28.15 0.72 7.58
N SER A 321 29.27 1.06 8.21
CA SER A 321 30.61 0.92 7.61
C SER A 321 30.96 -0.51 7.20
N ARG A 322 30.25 -1.52 7.74
CA ARG A 322 30.39 -2.94 7.39
C ARG A 322 29.48 -3.37 6.23
N GLY A 323 28.66 -2.47 5.69
CA GLY A 323 27.71 -2.74 4.62
C GLY A 323 26.35 -3.28 5.08
N GLU A 324 26.21 -3.60 6.37
CA GLU A 324 24.95 -4.06 6.97
C GLU A 324 23.91 -2.93 7.01
N LEU A 325 22.65 -3.27 6.76
CA LEU A 325 21.54 -2.33 6.91
C LEU A 325 21.11 -2.23 8.35
N ARG A 326 20.85 -1.00 8.78
CA ARG A 326 20.37 -0.68 10.11
C ARG A 326 19.20 0.26 10.02
N MET A 327 18.18 -0.03 10.82
CA MET A 327 17.02 0.83 11.01
C MET A 327 17.27 1.84 12.12
N ILE A 328 16.96 3.11 11.84
CA ILE A 328 16.85 4.20 12.82
C ILE A 328 15.36 4.52 12.95
N LYS A 329 14.82 4.27 14.15
CA LYS A 329 13.47 4.69 14.50
C LYS A 329 13.51 6.13 15.00
N HIS A 330 12.70 7.00 14.39
CA HIS A 330 12.52 8.39 14.85
C HIS A 330 11.28 8.50 15.77
N LYS A 331 10.45 9.53 15.60
CA LYS A 331 9.28 9.78 16.43
C LYS A 331 8.13 8.84 16.03
N SER A 332 7.38 8.39 17.03
CA SER A 332 6.10 7.69 16.87
C SER A 332 5.00 8.49 17.58
N GLU A 333 3.84 8.63 16.95
CA GLU A 333 2.67 9.32 17.53
C GLU A 333 1.41 8.46 17.37
N ARG A 334 0.50 8.53 18.35
CA ARG A 334 -0.76 7.75 18.38
C ARG A 334 -1.89 8.68 17.99
N TYR A 335 -2.74 8.19 17.09
CA TYR A 335 -3.88 8.92 16.58
C TYR A 335 -5.16 8.15 16.87
N SER A 336 -6.07 8.75 17.63
CA SER A 336 -7.36 8.12 17.91
C SER A 336 -8.29 8.23 16.70
N ILE A 337 -8.95 7.11 16.38
CA ILE A 337 -9.80 6.96 15.20
C ILE A 337 -11.22 6.66 15.67
N ALA A 338 -12.16 7.47 15.24
CA ALA A 338 -13.56 7.26 15.57
C ALA A 338 -14.04 5.88 15.11
N HIS A 339 -14.81 5.18 15.94
CA HIS A 339 -15.26 3.80 15.70
C HIS A 339 -15.91 3.57 14.32
N LYS A 340 -16.63 4.56 13.79
CA LYS A 340 -17.30 4.48 12.49
C LYS A 340 -16.37 4.71 11.30
N VAL A 341 -15.16 5.19 11.54
CA VAL A 341 -14.16 5.44 10.51
C VAL A 341 -13.39 4.15 10.25
N LEU A 342 -13.32 3.77 8.98
CA LEU A 342 -12.48 2.70 8.48
C LEU A 342 -11.28 3.32 7.78
N CYS A 343 -10.10 2.74 7.94
CA CYS A 343 -8.94 3.13 7.14
C CYS A 343 -8.90 2.25 5.90
N HIS A 344 -8.69 2.87 4.74
CA HIS A 344 -8.71 2.16 3.45
C HIS A 344 -7.29 2.02 2.89
N SER A 345 -6.50 3.10 2.98
CA SER A 345 -5.12 3.10 2.49
C SER A 345 -4.32 4.25 3.11
N VAL A 346 -3.00 4.04 3.15
CA VAL A 346 -2.01 5.09 3.39
C VAL A 346 -1.11 5.10 2.17
N LEU A 347 -1.16 6.21 1.43
CA LEU A 347 -0.62 6.34 0.08
C LEU A 347 0.57 7.27 0.05
#